data_AF-A0A8I1DT49-F1
#
_entry.id   AF-A0A8I1DT49-F1
#
_cell.length_a   1.000
_cell.length_b   1.000
_cell.length_c   1.000
_cell.angle_alpha   90.00
_cell.angle_beta   90.00
_cell.angle_gamma   90.00
#
_symmetry.space_group_name_H-M   'P 1'
#
loop_
_entity.id
_entity.type
_entity.pdbx_description
1 polymer ?
#
loop_
_entity_poly.entity_id
_entity_poly.type
_entity_poly.pdbx_seq_one_letter_code
_entity_poly.pdbx_strand_id
1 'polypeptide(L)'
;MADGLAMEGRGKSRIEARSIDYVPLAERRGKAWHLWPVWFTGDANLATIACGAIGVSMGGNLLWSAIAVLIGNLLGTFFMAFHSSQ
;
A
#
# COMPACT_ATOMS: atom_id res chain seq x y z
N MET A 1 -28.97 -30.95 33.41
CA MET A 1 -28.79 -32.04 32.44
C MET A 1 -29.10 -31.48 31.06
N ALA A 2 -28.04 -30.94 30.45
CA ALA A 2 -27.94 -29.89 29.44
C ALA A 2 -28.13 -28.48 30.05
N ASP A 3 -27.14 -27.71 30.53
CA ASP A 3 -25.69 -27.71 30.33
C ASP A 3 -25.25 -27.92 28.89
N GLY A 4 -25.24 -26.84 28.11
CA GLY A 4 -24.43 -26.82 26.91
C GLY A 4 -24.79 -25.76 25.89
N LEU A 5 -23.78 -24.96 25.56
CA LEU A 5 -23.44 -24.61 24.19
C LEU A 5 -24.43 -23.64 23.51
N ALA A 6 -24.28 -22.33 23.59
CA ALA A 6 -23.06 -21.56 23.37
C ALA A 6 -23.19 -20.26 24.18
N MET A 7 -22.23 -19.84 25.01
CA MET A 7 -20.92 -19.40 24.53
C MET A 7 -21.00 -18.77 23.13
N GLU A 8 -22.00 -17.91 22.89
CA GLU A 8 -21.79 -16.88 21.88
C GLU A 8 -20.67 -16.02 22.43
N GLY A 9 -19.46 -16.38 22.01
CA GLY A 9 -18.29 -15.56 22.18
C GLY A 9 -18.61 -14.21 21.55
N ARG A 10 -19.13 -13.29 22.36
CA ARG A 10 -18.69 -11.91 22.33
C ARG A 10 -17.22 -11.92 22.76
N GLY A 11 -16.38 -12.54 21.93
CA GLY A 11 -15.07 -11.98 21.69
C GLY A 11 -15.36 -10.51 21.50
N LYS A 12 -14.84 -9.68 22.41
CA LYS A 12 -14.88 -8.23 22.26
C LYS A 12 -14.38 -7.99 20.85
N SER A 13 -15.32 -7.80 19.91
CA SER A 13 -15.00 -7.31 18.60
C SER A 13 -14.28 -6.04 18.94
N ARG A 14 -12.96 -6.01 18.67
CA ARG A 14 -12.18 -4.79 18.72
C ARG A 14 -12.73 -3.95 17.58
N ILE A 15 -13.92 -3.40 17.78
CA ILE A 15 -14.54 -2.45 16.88
C ILE A 15 -13.55 -1.30 16.86
N GLU A 16 -13.00 -1.07 15.67
CA GLU A 16 -12.06 0.01 15.43
C GLU A 16 -12.78 1.32 15.81
N ALA A 17 -12.24 2.03 16.80
CA ALA A 17 -12.92 3.15 17.42
C ALA A 17 -12.88 4.42 16.56
N ARG A 18 -12.05 4.45 15.50
CA ARG A 18 -11.75 5.65 14.73
C ARG A 18 -11.74 5.37 13.22
N SER A 19 -12.89 5.57 12.60
CA SER A 19 -13.01 5.50 11.13
C SER A 19 -12.42 6.72 10.42
N ILE A 20 -12.63 7.93 10.96
CA ILE A 20 -12.21 9.20 10.32
C ILE A 20 -11.44 10.13 11.28
N ASP A 21 -11.50 9.87 12.58
CA ASP A 21 -10.92 10.75 13.60
C ASP A 21 -9.39 10.66 13.65
N TYR A 22 -8.77 11.73 14.15
CA TYR A 22 -7.32 11.82 14.30
C TYR A 22 -6.75 10.69 15.17
N VAL A 23 -5.69 10.03 14.67
CA VAL A 23 -4.98 8.98 15.39
C VAL A 23 -3.84 9.57 16.25
N PRO A 24 -3.92 9.48 17.59
CA PRO A 24 -2.92 10.01 18.50
C PRO A 24 -1.58 9.27 18.36
N LEU A 25 -0.48 9.95 18.67
CA LEU A 25 0.88 9.43 18.44
C LEU A 25 1.16 8.11 19.15
N ALA A 26 0.61 7.90 20.35
CA ALA A 26 0.79 6.67 21.13
C ALA A 26 0.23 5.42 20.45
N GLU A 27 -0.67 5.58 19.48
CA GLU A 27 -1.31 4.49 18.74
C GLU A 27 -0.70 4.26 17.36
N ARG A 28 0.23 5.13 16.92
CA ARG A 28 0.95 5.00 15.65
C ARG A 28 2.07 3.97 15.78
N ARG A 29 1.83 2.79 15.24
CA ARG A 29 2.79 1.66 15.25
C ARG A 29 3.47 1.42 13.90
N GLY A 30 3.01 2.08 12.85
CA GLY A 30 3.58 1.99 11.51
C GLY A 30 4.95 2.66 11.43
N LYS A 31 5.91 1.99 10.80
CA LYS A 31 7.22 2.56 10.44
C LYS A 31 7.24 2.83 8.93
N ALA A 32 8.08 3.76 8.48
CA ALA A 32 8.21 4.08 7.06
C ALA A 32 8.48 2.83 6.19
N TRP A 33 9.31 1.91 6.67
CA TRP A 33 9.61 0.66 5.95
C TRP A 33 8.39 -0.28 5.78
N HIS A 34 7.39 -0.17 6.64
CA HIS A 34 6.16 -0.96 6.51
C HIS A 34 5.27 -0.50 5.33
N LEU A 35 5.57 0.64 4.71
CA LEU A 35 4.84 1.13 3.54
C LEU A 35 5.22 0.38 2.26
N TRP A 36 6.48 -0.07 2.12
CA TRP A 36 6.95 -0.73 0.90
C TRP A 36 6.09 -1.95 0.48
N PRO A 37 5.74 -2.90 1.39
CA PRO A 37 4.89 -4.02 1.01
C PRO A 37 3.47 -3.60 0.61
N VAL A 38 2.93 -2.53 1.23
CA VAL A 38 1.59 -2.01 0.93
C VAL A 38 1.55 -1.44 -0.48
N TRP A 39 2.53 -0.61 -0.83
CA TRP A 39 2.66 -0.03 -2.15
C TRP A 39 2.96 -1.11 -3.21
N PHE A 40 3.92 -2.00 -2.93
CA PHE A 40 4.25 -3.09 -3.85
C PHE A 40 3.02 -3.96 -4.17
N THR A 41 2.23 -4.32 -3.16
CA THR A 41 1.03 -5.16 -3.38
C THR A 41 -0.05 -4.42 -4.15
N GLY A 42 -0.20 -3.09 -3.95
CA GLY A 42 -1.14 -2.26 -4.73
C GLY A 42 -0.71 -2.08 -6.19
N ASP A 43 0.59 -1.91 -6.42
CA ASP A 43 1.16 -1.70 -7.75
C ASP A 43 1.40 -3.02 -8.51
N ALA A 44 1.38 -4.18 -7.84
CA ALA A 44 1.49 -5.51 -8.44
C ALA A 44 0.21 -5.95 -9.16
N ASN A 45 -0.24 -5.16 -10.13
CA ASN A 45 -1.40 -5.42 -10.94
C ASN A 45 -1.04 -5.60 -12.43
N LEU A 46 -2.00 -6.13 -13.20
CA LEU A 46 -1.77 -6.44 -14.63
C LEU A 46 -1.50 -5.19 -15.47
N ALA A 47 -2.06 -4.03 -15.11
CA ALA A 47 -1.83 -2.80 -15.86
C ALA A 47 -0.36 -2.35 -15.73
N THR A 48 0.26 -2.52 -14.56
CA THR A 48 1.69 -2.26 -14.36
C THR A 48 2.56 -3.12 -15.28
N ILE A 49 2.24 -4.41 -15.39
CA ILE A 49 2.94 -5.33 -16.29
C ILE A 49 2.75 -4.91 -17.75
N ALA A 50 1.51 -4.60 -18.14
CA ALA A 50 1.18 -4.17 -19.51
C ALA A 50 1.91 -2.87 -19.89
N CYS A 51 1.93 -1.88 -18.99
CA CYS A 51 2.63 -0.62 -19.19
C CYS A 51 4.14 -0.82 -19.39
N GLY A 52 4.76 -1.67 -18.56
CA GLY A 52 6.18 -2.03 -18.72
C GLY A 52 6.45 -2.76 -20.04
N ALA A 53 5.56 -3.69 -20.43
CA ALA A 53 5.67 -4.43 -21.68
C ALA A 53 5.54 -3.52 -22.90
N ILE A 54 4.67 -2.50 -22.88
CA ILE A 54 4.51 -1.52 -23.95
C ILE A 54 5.83 -0.77 -24.21
N GLY A 55 6.52 -0.33 -23.16
CA GLY A 55 7.79 0.39 -23.31
C GLY A 55 8.86 -0.45 -24.03
N VAL A 56 8.87 -1.76 -23.81
CA VAL A 56 9.80 -2.68 -24.49
C VAL A 56 9.30 -3.03 -25.90
N SER A 57 8.01 -3.29 -26.07
CA SER A 57 7.43 -3.69 -27.36
C SER A 57 7.47 -2.58 -28.42
N MET A 58 7.53 -1.31 -28.00
CA MET A 58 7.74 -0.16 -28.89
C MET A 58 9.18 -0.02 -29.41
N GLY A 59 10.06 -0.98 -29.11
CA GLY A 59 11.47 -0.97 -29.55
C GLY A 59 12.44 -0.45 -28.49
N GLY A 60 11.97 -0.21 -27.25
CA GLY A 60 12.81 0.14 -26.12
C GLY A 60 13.60 -1.06 -25.59
N ASN A 61 14.87 -0.85 -25.25
CA ASN A 61 15.65 -1.85 -24.52
C ASN A 61 15.14 -1.95 -23.07
N LEU A 62 15.06 -3.17 -22.52
CA LEU A 62 14.59 -3.44 -21.15
C LEU A 62 15.27 -2.57 -20.07
N LEU A 63 16.58 -2.37 -20.18
CA LEU A 63 17.37 -1.54 -19.26
C LEU A 63 16.98 -0.06 -19.35
N TRP A 64 16.80 0.48 -20.55
CA TRP A 64 16.35 1.87 -20.72
C TRP A 64 14.90 2.07 -20.30
N SER A 65 14.02 1.11 -20.59
CA SER A 65 12.64 1.12 -20.12
C SER A 65 12.56 1.06 -18.60
N ALA A 66 13.38 0.22 -17.95
CA ALA A 66 13.47 0.17 -16.49
C ALA A 66 13.98 1.49 -15.90
N ILE A 67 15.03 2.09 -16.48
CA ILE A 67 15.53 3.40 -16.04
C ILE A 67 14.46 4.47 -16.20
N ALA A 68 13.75 4.52 -17.33
CA ALA A 68 12.68 5.49 -17.56
C ALA A 68 11.55 5.35 -16.52
N VAL A 69 11.13 4.12 -16.20
CA VAL A 69 10.13 3.85 -15.15
C VAL A 69 10.63 4.30 -13.78
N LEU A 70 11.89 4.00 -13.43
CA LEU A 70 12.47 4.42 -12.15
C LEU A 70 12.53 5.94 -12.03
N ILE A 71 12.99 6.63 -13.07
CA ILE A 71 13.05 8.10 -13.08
C ILE A 71 11.65 8.70 -12.99
N GLY A 72 10.69 8.17 -13.75
CA GLY A 72 9.28 8.59 -13.69
C GLY A 72 8.69 8.46 -12.29
N ASN A 73 8.89 7.31 -11.64
CA ASN A 73 8.45 7.10 -10.26
C ASN A 73 9.13 8.07 -9.29
N LEU A 74 10.45 8.26 -9.38
CA LEU A 74 11.18 9.17 -8.49
C LEU A 74 10.67 10.61 -8.62
N LEU A 75 10.45 11.08 -9.85
CA LEU A 75 9.91 12.41 -10.11
C LEU A 75 8.49 12.55 -9.55
N GLY A 76 7.61 11.57 -9.80
CA GLY A 76 6.25 11.59 -9.28
C GLY A 76 6.18 11.56 -7.75
N THR A 77 6.93 10.65 -7.13
CA THR A 77 6.99 10.52 -5.67
C THR A 77 7.59 11.75 -4.99
N PHE A 78 8.58 12.41 -5.61
CA PHE A 78 9.16 13.64 -5.09
C PHE A 78 8.08 14.71 -4.86
N PHE A 79 7.24 15.00 -5.86
CA PHE A 79 6.16 15.97 -5.71
C PHE A 79 5.09 15.52 -4.71
N MET A 80 4.75 14.23 -4.69
CA MET A 80 3.79 13.67 -3.74
C MET A 80 4.26 13.81 -2.28
N ALA A 81 5.58 13.66 -2.05
CA ALA A 81 6.17 13.79 -0.72
C ALA A 81 6.05 15.19 -0.14
N PHE A 82 6.23 16.26 -0.95
CA PHE A 82 6.06 17.64 -0.47
C PHE A 82 4.64 17.89 0.03
N HIS A 83 3.64 17.40 -0.69
CA HIS A 83 2.25 17.59 -0.31
C HIS A 83 1.90 16.85 1.00
N SER A 84 2.54 15.71 1.28
CA SER A 84 2.37 15.01 2.56
C SER A 84 3.12 15.66 3.73
N SER A 85 4.08 16.56 3.45
CA SER A 85 4.85 17.27 4.48
C SER A 85 4.27 18.64 4.85
N GLN A 86 3.35 19.15 4.02
CA GLN A 86 2.53 20.34 4.28
C GLN A 86 1.31 19.96 5.13
#